data_AF-A0A4R9K1M4-F1
#
_entry.id   AF-A0A4R9K1M4-F1
#
_cell.length_a   1.000
_cell.length_b   1.000
_cell.length_c   1.000
_cell.angle_alpha   90.00
_cell.angle_beta   90.00
_cell.angle_gamma   90.00
#
_symmetry.space_group_name_H-M   'P 1'
#
loop_
_entity.id
_entity.type
_entity.pdbx_description
1 polymer ?
#
loop_
_entity_poly.entity_id
_entity_poly.type
_entity_poly.pdbx_seq_one_letter_code
_entity_poly.pdbx_strand_id
1 'polypeptide(L)'
;MFLTNSKYYLIILSLSLLPYNLFSQFYNNKGVQKNANEKNAEWLVNESFTLVEDAGNFTTPVSIALLKRPGNSREDVIYVVGELRGGIKARLRNGNVIQIGEDEDISKPRKELPDFQGEMGQTGACFSSDEKTLFTTAVYQQGWGRSNKITRWRSIGQKPWTKIEKVEVFDAPFRGDTAGLAHQIGHCFVDPNNHIWVGTGDGQSWTSSHKKDSTNGKLLRMKVDFSQPETNPFYTGKKTDPQGYIYSMGLRNPFAIARSEGGEVYIADNGPEIDRLLKAERGADFPWDNTNPSMTYNNMMTFPKSVGPADMIYVPKNHKLVSLRGHLVIAASHITSLLAVPIDDKKGVVGEPWWVVLPSQYEEERRQDFTGLALGEDSIYISHIRMRKDGGLLPAPVLKLVPGKIQAEKMKYTGEQLINVKGCRSCHTVGGVGGNVAPNLDQLDSRLNETFKSSEFLKTVKEMESYLDEPEHSKWNEVRAKLADPNLEESKKKELYIVSKLQNPKFLNPVSGMPNLNLNPEEIESLKDFLTEVSGGAVRFQGLDRWEYSLVKQFEQNPRISLILSLILGIVFGIYGKRIYGFLKIRIQILISRFRKS
;
A
#
# COMPACT_ATOMS: atom_id res chain seq x y z
N MET A 1 -16.65 -63.61 -15.73
CA MET A 1 -15.35 -63.13 -15.23
C MET A 1 -15.46 -61.61 -15.16
N PHE A 2 -15.76 -61.13 -13.95
CA PHE A 2 -16.16 -59.77 -13.61
C PHE A 2 -15.03 -59.13 -12.77
N LEU A 3 -14.99 -57.78 -12.73
CA LEU A 3 -14.37 -56.90 -11.71
C LEU A 3 -12.85 -56.61 -11.85
N THR A 4 -12.44 -55.45 -12.38
CA THR A 4 -12.36 -54.07 -11.81
C THR A 4 -11.03 -53.75 -11.10
N ASN A 5 -10.20 -52.94 -11.77
CA ASN A 5 -9.00 -52.31 -11.20
C ASN A 5 -9.37 -50.91 -10.65
N SER A 6 -9.91 -50.89 -9.42
CA SER A 6 -10.46 -49.71 -8.73
C SER A 6 -9.45 -49.02 -7.78
N LYS A 7 -8.20 -48.76 -8.20
CA LYS A 7 -7.22 -48.08 -7.33
C LYS A 7 -6.66 -46.76 -7.82
N TYR A 8 -6.95 -46.35 -9.05
CA TYR A 8 -6.47 -45.06 -9.60
C TYR A 8 -7.57 -44.03 -9.89
N TYR A 9 -8.85 -44.41 -9.81
CA TYR A 9 -9.97 -43.49 -10.11
C TYR A 9 -10.45 -42.64 -8.91
N LEU A 10 -10.11 -42.98 -7.67
CA LEU A 10 -10.60 -42.26 -6.48
C LEU A 10 -9.77 -41.03 -6.06
N ILE A 11 -8.57 -40.85 -6.62
CA ILE A 11 -7.75 -39.64 -6.38
C ILE A 11 -8.03 -38.56 -7.44
N ILE A 12 -8.58 -38.91 -8.60
CA ILE A 12 -8.89 -37.93 -9.67
C ILE A 12 -10.34 -37.43 -9.60
N LEU A 13 -11.25 -38.14 -8.93
CA LEU A 13 -12.66 -37.72 -8.76
C LEU A 13 -12.99 -36.98 -7.46
N SER A 14 -12.00 -36.74 -6.58
CA SER A 14 -12.16 -35.86 -5.39
C SER A 14 -11.50 -34.49 -5.56
N LEU A 15 -10.84 -34.23 -6.69
CA LEU A 15 -10.25 -32.93 -7.04
C LEU A 15 -11.10 -32.12 -8.04
N SER A 16 -12.19 -32.69 -8.55
CA SER A 16 -13.13 -32.04 -9.48
C SER A 16 -14.32 -31.36 -8.80
N LEU A 17 -14.32 -31.28 -7.45
CA LEU A 17 -15.36 -30.60 -6.65
C LEU A 17 -14.78 -29.61 -5.61
N LEU A 18 -13.63 -29.00 -5.89
CA LEU A 18 -13.14 -27.86 -5.12
C LEU A 18 -13.16 -26.59 -5.98
N PRO A 19 -14.34 -25.96 -6.16
CA PRO A 19 -14.38 -24.61 -6.69
C PRO A 19 -13.95 -23.64 -5.56
N TYR A 20 -13.25 -22.56 -5.94
CA TYR A 20 -12.98 -21.33 -5.17
C TYR A 20 -11.83 -21.23 -4.14
N ASN A 21 -11.26 -22.30 -3.58
CA ASN A 21 -10.31 -22.18 -2.44
C ASN A 21 -8.80 -22.25 -2.74
N LEU A 22 -8.35 -22.32 -4.00
CA LEU A 22 -6.91 -22.44 -4.31
C LEU A 22 -6.19 -21.10 -4.50
N PHE A 23 -6.90 -19.99 -4.73
CA PHE A 23 -6.29 -18.67 -4.88
C PHE A 23 -6.09 -17.94 -3.53
N SER A 24 -6.90 -18.28 -2.52
CA SER A 24 -6.79 -17.76 -1.15
C SER A 24 -5.65 -18.39 -0.33
N GLN A 25 -4.93 -19.37 -0.86
CA GLN A 25 -3.95 -20.16 -0.11
C GLN A 25 -2.55 -19.56 -0.03
N PHE A 26 -2.20 -18.60 -0.91
CA PHE A 26 -0.82 -18.08 -0.96
C PHE A 26 -0.57 -16.85 -0.09
N TYR A 27 -1.62 -16.08 0.26
CA TYR A 27 -1.50 -14.85 1.04
C TYR A 27 -2.67 -14.69 2.00
N ASN A 28 -2.44 -13.96 3.08
CA ASN A 28 -3.40 -13.77 4.14
C ASN A 28 -4.69 -13.08 3.64
N ASN A 29 -5.83 -13.69 3.96
CA ASN A 29 -7.18 -13.23 3.61
C ASN A 29 -8.04 -12.89 4.85
N LYS A 30 -7.42 -12.78 6.03
CA LYS A 30 -8.13 -12.47 7.27
C LYS A 30 -8.82 -11.12 7.16
N GLY A 31 -10.10 -11.08 7.54
CA GLY A 31 -10.93 -9.87 7.48
C GLY A 31 -11.46 -9.55 6.09
N VAL A 32 -11.18 -10.34 5.05
CA VAL A 32 -11.81 -10.17 3.74
C VAL A 32 -13.29 -10.56 3.82
N GLN A 33 -14.16 -9.64 3.44
CA GLN A 33 -15.61 -9.79 3.48
C GLN A 33 -16.27 -9.24 2.21
N LYS A 34 -17.56 -9.51 2.01
CA LYS A 34 -18.31 -8.87 0.91
C LYS A 34 -18.26 -7.35 1.07
N ASN A 35 -18.05 -6.65 -0.04
CA ASN A 35 -18.01 -5.20 -0.03
C ASN A 35 -19.34 -4.61 0.47
N ALA A 36 -19.28 -3.63 1.38
CA ALA A 36 -20.44 -3.06 2.06
C ALA A 36 -21.32 -2.14 1.19
N ASN A 37 -21.09 -2.09 -0.11
CA ASN A 37 -21.80 -1.27 -1.09
C ASN A 37 -22.45 -2.16 -2.15
N GLU A 38 -23.78 -2.08 -2.29
CA GLU A 38 -24.58 -2.95 -3.18
C GLU A 38 -24.16 -2.83 -4.65
N LYS A 39 -23.72 -1.65 -5.12
CA LYS A 39 -23.28 -1.44 -6.51
C LYS A 39 -22.00 -2.20 -6.88
N ASN A 40 -21.19 -2.55 -5.90
CA ASN A 40 -19.89 -3.21 -6.04
C ASN A 40 -19.85 -4.48 -5.18
N ALA A 41 -20.99 -5.13 -4.96
CA ALA A 41 -21.11 -6.34 -4.13
C ALA A 41 -20.35 -7.55 -4.72
N GLU A 42 -19.94 -7.45 -5.99
CA GLU A 42 -19.08 -8.39 -6.71
C GLU A 42 -17.63 -8.43 -6.19
N TRP A 43 -17.24 -7.53 -5.29
CA TRP A 43 -15.91 -7.50 -4.69
C TRP A 43 -15.91 -8.03 -3.26
N LEU A 44 -14.85 -8.76 -2.91
CA LEU A 44 -14.47 -9.00 -1.53
C LEU A 44 -13.40 -7.98 -1.14
N VAL A 45 -13.58 -7.33 -0.01
CA VAL A 45 -12.72 -6.24 0.47
C VAL A 45 -12.35 -6.52 1.91
N ASN A 46 -11.09 -6.27 2.27
CA ASN A 46 -10.68 -6.33 3.67
C ASN A 46 -11.54 -5.38 4.53
N GLU A 47 -11.95 -5.81 5.72
CA GLU A 47 -12.86 -5.09 6.61
C GLU A 47 -12.41 -3.68 7.01
N SER A 48 -11.11 -3.40 6.91
CA SER A 48 -10.56 -2.06 7.09
C SER A 48 -11.02 -1.08 6.00
N PHE A 49 -11.56 -1.55 4.87
CA PHE A 49 -11.85 -0.72 3.71
C PHE A 49 -13.25 -0.93 3.16
N THR A 50 -13.67 0.00 2.30
CA THR A 50 -14.83 -0.13 1.43
C THR A 50 -14.42 0.34 0.05
N LEU A 51 -14.84 -0.41 -0.96
CA LEU A 51 -14.59 -0.08 -2.36
C LEU A 51 -15.83 0.59 -2.95
N VAL A 52 -15.70 1.85 -3.34
CA VAL A 52 -16.79 2.64 -3.93
C VAL A 52 -16.46 3.04 -5.35
N GLU A 53 -17.48 3.38 -6.13
CA GLU A 53 -17.30 4.05 -7.42
C GLU A 53 -17.01 5.54 -7.16
N ASP A 54 -15.97 6.10 -7.78
CA ASP A 54 -15.74 7.56 -7.73
C ASP A 54 -16.35 8.27 -8.95
N ALA A 55 -16.07 7.78 -10.16
CA ALA A 55 -16.56 8.39 -11.39
C ALA A 55 -16.67 7.38 -12.54
N GLY A 56 -17.76 7.47 -13.30
CA GLY A 56 -18.01 6.69 -14.51
C GLY A 56 -17.53 7.35 -15.80
N ASN A 57 -18.04 6.87 -16.95
CA ASN A 57 -17.76 7.40 -18.30
C ASN A 57 -16.32 7.19 -18.83
N PHE A 58 -15.67 6.13 -18.37
CA PHE A 58 -14.46 5.60 -19.01
C PHE A 58 -14.77 4.26 -19.69
N THR A 59 -13.98 3.94 -20.70
CA THR A 59 -14.06 2.72 -21.51
C THR A 59 -12.85 1.83 -21.27
N THR A 60 -11.64 2.40 -21.23
CA THR A 60 -10.39 1.66 -21.02
C THR A 60 -9.41 2.37 -20.11
N PRO A 61 -9.81 2.78 -18.89
CA PRO A 61 -8.91 3.52 -18.02
C PRO A 61 -7.73 2.63 -17.61
N VAL A 62 -6.52 3.10 -17.85
CA VAL A 62 -5.27 2.36 -17.60
C VAL A 62 -4.36 3.04 -16.60
N SER A 63 -4.44 4.36 -16.47
CA SER A 63 -3.63 5.12 -15.53
C SER A 63 -4.41 6.28 -14.92
N ILE A 64 -4.00 6.69 -13.72
CA ILE A 64 -4.56 7.82 -12.99
C ILE A 64 -3.41 8.73 -12.54
N ALA A 65 -3.38 9.96 -13.06
CA ALA A 65 -2.50 11.02 -12.59
C ALA A 65 -3.29 11.94 -11.65
N LEU A 66 -3.00 11.86 -10.35
CA LEU A 66 -3.65 12.67 -9.32
C LEU A 66 -2.99 14.05 -9.19
N LEU A 67 -3.79 15.11 -9.12
CA LEU A 67 -3.30 16.42 -8.69
C LEU A 67 -3.12 16.43 -7.17
N LYS A 68 -1.95 16.86 -6.72
CA LYS A 68 -1.62 17.06 -5.31
C LYS A 68 -2.37 18.26 -4.72
N ARG A 69 -2.65 19.28 -5.53
CA ARG A 69 -3.32 20.52 -5.09
C ARG A 69 -4.46 20.92 -6.04
N PRO A 70 -5.54 20.12 -6.11
CA PRO A 70 -6.70 20.48 -6.92
C PRO A 70 -7.39 21.72 -6.34
N GLY A 71 -7.94 22.58 -7.20
CA GLY A 71 -8.71 23.73 -6.76
C GLY A 71 -10.02 23.36 -6.04
N ASN A 72 -10.63 24.31 -5.35
CA ASN A 72 -11.80 24.09 -4.49
C ASN A 72 -13.16 24.26 -5.20
N SER A 73 -13.16 24.75 -6.44
CA SER A 73 -14.37 24.97 -7.22
C SER A 73 -14.96 23.65 -7.71
N ARG A 74 -16.27 23.63 -7.96
CA ARG A 74 -16.99 22.44 -8.45
C ARG A 74 -16.46 21.89 -9.78
N GLU A 75 -15.87 22.75 -10.60
CA GLU A 75 -15.35 22.41 -11.93
C GLU A 75 -13.83 22.24 -11.94
N ASP A 76 -13.17 22.27 -10.78
CA ASP A 76 -11.73 22.04 -10.72
C ASP A 76 -11.45 20.54 -10.85
N VAL A 77 -10.41 20.20 -11.63
CA VAL A 77 -9.96 18.82 -11.85
C VAL A 77 -9.34 18.26 -10.58
N ILE A 78 -9.63 16.99 -10.27
CA ILE A 78 -8.99 16.23 -9.18
C ILE A 78 -7.89 15.32 -9.72
N TYR A 79 -8.18 14.60 -10.80
CA TYR A 79 -7.23 13.71 -11.46
C TYR A 79 -7.51 13.60 -12.95
N VAL A 80 -6.48 13.17 -13.69
CA VAL A 80 -6.53 12.85 -15.11
C VAL A 80 -6.39 11.33 -15.28
N VAL A 81 -7.14 10.76 -16.20
CA VAL A 81 -7.14 9.35 -16.57
C VAL A 81 -6.66 9.21 -17.99
N GLY A 82 -5.66 8.35 -18.19
CA GLY A 82 -5.28 7.86 -19.50
C GLY A 82 -6.12 6.64 -19.87
N GLU A 83 -6.67 6.62 -21.09
CA GLU A 83 -7.35 5.47 -21.65
C GLU A 83 -6.45 4.72 -22.63
N LEU A 84 -6.51 3.39 -22.62
CA LEU A 84 -5.68 2.51 -23.45
C LEU A 84 -5.73 2.89 -24.94
N ARG A 85 -6.90 3.38 -25.41
CA ARG A 85 -7.13 3.80 -26.80
C ARG A 85 -6.80 5.28 -27.08
N GLY A 86 -6.04 5.93 -26.20
CA GLY A 86 -5.45 7.26 -26.41
C GLY A 86 -6.29 8.41 -25.86
N GLY A 87 -7.50 8.15 -25.40
CA GLY A 87 -8.33 9.16 -24.76
C GLY A 87 -7.69 9.65 -23.45
N ILE A 88 -7.69 10.97 -23.23
CA ILE A 88 -7.23 11.59 -21.99
C ILE A 88 -8.40 12.36 -21.40
N LYS A 89 -8.87 11.91 -20.24
CA LYS A 89 -10.06 12.43 -19.56
C LYS A 89 -9.72 12.99 -18.19
N ALA A 90 -10.47 13.97 -17.71
CA ALA A 90 -10.32 14.54 -16.38
C ALA A 90 -11.59 14.36 -15.55
N ARG A 91 -11.42 14.04 -14.26
CA ARG A 91 -12.51 14.01 -13.28
C ARG A 91 -12.56 15.33 -12.53
N LEU A 92 -13.71 16.00 -12.61
CA LEU A 92 -13.99 17.28 -11.95
C LEU A 92 -14.51 17.05 -10.53
N ARG A 93 -14.37 18.05 -9.64
CA ARG A 93 -14.82 17.96 -8.24
C ARG A 93 -16.31 17.60 -8.09
N ASN A 94 -17.16 18.07 -9.00
CA ASN A 94 -18.59 17.74 -9.04
C ASN A 94 -18.93 16.30 -9.46
N GLY A 95 -17.92 15.47 -9.80
CA GLY A 95 -18.09 14.09 -10.23
C GLY A 95 -18.17 13.90 -11.75
N ASN A 96 -18.26 14.98 -12.53
CA ASN A 96 -18.30 14.88 -13.98
C ASN A 96 -16.93 14.47 -14.54
N VAL A 97 -16.97 13.72 -15.64
CA VAL A 97 -15.78 13.35 -16.41
C VAL A 97 -15.85 14.01 -17.77
N ILE A 98 -14.77 14.70 -18.15
CA ILE A 98 -14.65 15.43 -19.42
C ILE A 98 -13.47 14.90 -20.23
N GLN A 99 -13.59 14.85 -21.56
CA GLN A 99 -12.46 14.65 -22.46
C GLN A 99 -11.63 15.93 -22.50
N ILE A 100 -10.32 15.83 -22.28
CA ILE A 100 -9.42 17.00 -22.25
C ILE A 100 -8.40 16.97 -23.39
N GLY A 101 -8.11 15.80 -23.95
CA GLY A 101 -7.24 15.60 -25.12
C GLY A 101 -7.23 14.14 -25.59
N GLU A 102 -6.53 13.84 -26.67
CA GLU A 102 -6.37 12.48 -27.20
C GLU A 102 -4.95 12.32 -27.79
N ASP A 103 -4.30 11.19 -27.55
CA ASP A 103 -3.09 10.80 -28.26
C ASP A 103 -3.44 9.93 -29.47
N GLU A 104 -3.59 10.59 -30.62
CA GLU A 104 -3.97 9.93 -31.88
C GLU A 104 -2.85 9.05 -32.44
N ASP A 105 -1.60 9.33 -32.08
CA ASP A 105 -0.40 8.68 -32.61
C ASP A 105 -0.06 7.40 -31.85
N ILE A 106 -1.03 6.66 -31.31
CA ILE A 106 -0.76 5.40 -30.60
C ILE A 106 -1.00 4.19 -31.51
N SER A 107 -0.31 3.08 -31.21
CA SER A 107 -0.54 1.82 -31.92
C SER A 107 -1.90 1.25 -31.52
N LYS A 108 -2.80 1.10 -32.51
CA LYS A 108 -4.11 0.46 -32.31
C LYS A 108 -4.03 -1.02 -32.67
N PRO A 109 -4.61 -1.91 -31.86
CA PRO A 109 -4.50 -3.34 -32.11
C PRO A 109 -5.43 -3.78 -33.26
N ARG A 110 -5.08 -4.87 -33.93
CA ARG A 110 -5.96 -5.48 -34.96
C ARG A 110 -7.14 -6.23 -34.34
N LYS A 111 -6.97 -6.73 -33.12
CA LYS A 111 -7.98 -7.42 -32.34
C LYS A 111 -8.05 -6.78 -30.95
N GLU A 112 -9.27 -6.59 -30.47
CA GLU A 112 -9.51 -6.00 -29.16
C GLU A 112 -9.36 -7.05 -28.05
N LEU A 113 -9.18 -6.59 -26.81
CA LEU A 113 -9.20 -7.41 -25.61
C LEU A 113 -10.43 -8.34 -25.59
N PRO A 114 -10.27 -9.60 -25.14
CA PRO A 114 -9.14 -10.16 -24.40
C PRO A 114 -7.99 -10.73 -25.27
N ASP A 115 -7.98 -10.52 -26.59
CA ASP A 115 -6.82 -10.93 -27.41
C ASP A 115 -5.57 -10.19 -26.91
N PHE A 116 -4.44 -10.91 -26.79
CA PHE A 116 -3.19 -10.34 -26.26
C PHE A 116 -2.70 -9.12 -27.05
N GLN A 117 -3.04 -9.01 -28.34
CA GLN A 117 -2.73 -7.80 -29.13
C GLN A 117 -3.44 -6.56 -28.58
N GLY A 118 -4.60 -6.74 -27.94
CA GLY A 118 -5.41 -5.69 -27.33
C GLY A 118 -4.72 -4.93 -26.21
N GLU A 119 -3.62 -5.44 -25.65
CA GLU A 119 -2.87 -4.79 -24.57
C GLU A 119 -2.06 -3.56 -25.04
N MET A 120 -1.85 -3.39 -26.35
CA MET A 120 -1.14 -2.22 -26.89
C MET A 120 -1.94 -0.94 -26.72
N GLY A 121 -1.27 0.16 -26.37
CA GLY A 121 -1.87 1.48 -26.35
C GLY A 121 -1.12 2.48 -25.48
N GLN A 122 -1.87 3.38 -24.87
CA GLN A 122 -1.38 4.19 -23.76
C GLN A 122 -1.31 3.35 -22.48
N THR A 123 -0.36 3.63 -21.60
CA THR A 123 -0.15 2.84 -20.37
C THR A 123 -0.18 3.75 -19.14
N GLY A 124 0.86 4.56 -18.94
CA GLY A 124 1.05 5.41 -17.77
C GLY A 124 0.64 6.88 -17.97
N ALA A 125 0.38 7.55 -16.85
CA ALA A 125 0.18 9.00 -16.78
C ALA A 125 0.73 9.54 -15.45
N CYS A 126 1.53 10.61 -15.49
CA CYS A 126 2.09 11.22 -14.28
C CYS A 126 2.30 12.74 -14.45
N PHE A 127 2.09 13.52 -13.38
CA PHE A 127 2.36 14.96 -13.37
C PHE A 127 3.80 15.26 -12.95
N SER A 128 4.37 16.35 -13.48
CA SER A 128 5.53 17.01 -12.88
C SER A 128 5.24 17.43 -11.44
N SER A 129 6.28 17.60 -10.61
CA SER A 129 6.10 17.98 -9.20
C SER A 129 5.42 19.34 -9.01
N ASP A 130 5.54 20.25 -9.97
CA ASP A 130 4.87 21.55 -9.99
C ASP A 130 3.48 21.52 -10.62
N GLU A 131 3.02 20.35 -11.10
CA GLU A 131 1.71 20.12 -11.70
C GLU A 131 1.43 21.03 -12.92
N LYS A 132 2.49 21.45 -13.63
CA LYS A 132 2.37 22.21 -14.89
C LYS A 132 2.45 21.34 -16.14
N THR A 133 2.98 20.13 -16.00
CA THR A 133 3.22 19.21 -17.11
C THR A 133 2.63 17.85 -16.79
N LEU A 134 1.88 17.29 -17.74
CA LEU A 134 1.43 15.90 -17.72
C LEU A 134 2.28 15.10 -18.69
N PHE A 135 2.76 13.94 -18.25
CA PHE A 135 3.43 12.96 -19.10
C PHE A 135 2.52 11.76 -19.28
N THR A 136 2.42 11.25 -20.52
CA THR A 136 1.81 9.95 -20.80
C THR A 136 2.83 9.02 -21.44
N THR A 137 2.75 7.72 -21.18
CA THR A 137 3.58 6.70 -21.82
C THR A 137 2.71 5.86 -22.75
N ALA A 138 3.25 5.49 -23.92
CA ALA A 138 2.50 4.72 -24.89
C ALA A 138 3.42 3.95 -25.85
N VAL A 139 2.85 2.96 -26.53
CA VAL A 139 3.42 2.38 -27.74
C VAL A 139 2.83 3.02 -28.98
N TYR A 140 3.66 3.29 -29.98
CA TYR A 140 3.23 3.84 -31.27
C TYR A 140 3.82 3.09 -32.46
N GLN A 141 3.18 3.26 -33.62
CA GLN A 141 3.64 2.70 -34.88
C GLN A 141 4.82 3.52 -35.41
N GLN A 142 5.98 2.89 -35.59
CA GLN A 142 7.18 3.50 -36.15
C GLN A 142 7.60 2.73 -37.41
N GLY A 143 7.26 3.26 -38.59
CA GLY A 143 7.47 2.55 -39.85
C GLY A 143 6.70 1.22 -39.87
N TRP A 144 7.41 0.11 -40.10
CA TRP A 144 6.83 -1.24 -40.07
C TRP A 144 6.78 -1.85 -38.66
N GLY A 145 7.47 -1.24 -37.69
CA GLY A 145 7.57 -1.73 -36.31
C GLY A 145 6.78 -0.88 -35.32
N ARG A 146 6.99 -1.15 -34.03
CA ARG A 146 6.43 -0.38 -32.92
C ARG A 146 7.56 0.09 -32.02
N SER A 147 7.42 1.28 -31.46
CA SER A 147 8.36 1.83 -30.50
C SER A 147 7.63 2.46 -29.33
N ASN A 148 8.33 2.63 -28.21
CA ASN A 148 7.82 3.30 -27.03
C ASN A 148 7.96 4.82 -27.18
N LYS A 149 7.10 5.58 -26.52
CA LYS A 149 7.21 7.04 -26.44
C LYS A 149 6.74 7.57 -25.09
N ILE A 150 7.21 8.76 -24.75
CA ILE A 150 6.68 9.58 -23.68
C ILE A 150 6.19 10.89 -24.29
N THR A 151 4.92 11.23 -24.08
CA THR A 151 4.34 12.47 -24.59
C THR A 151 4.23 13.50 -23.47
N ARG A 152 4.73 14.71 -23.69
CA ARG A 152 4.57 15.86 -22.80
C ARG A 152 3.33 16.66 -23.21
N TRP A 153 2.47 16.95 -22.24
CA TRP A 153 1.27 17.76 -22.39
C TRP A 153 1.30 18.95 -21.44
N ARG A 154 0.70 20.07 -21.87
CA ARG A 154 0.42 21.21 -20.97
C ARG A 154 -1.06 21.53 -20.94
N SER A 155 -1.51 22.04 -19.80
CA SER A 155 -2.83 22.60 -19.65
C SER A 155 -2.99 23.88 -20.48
N ILE A 156 -4.15 24.03 -21.12
CA ILE A 156 -4.56 25.26 -21.81
C ILE A 156 -5.98 25.68 -21.42
N GLY A 157 -6.29 26.95 -21.63
CA GLY A 157 -7.58 27.54 -21.27
C GLY A 157 -7.57 28.18 -19.88
N GLN A 158 -8.75 28.63 -19.44
CA GLN A 158 -8.91 29.40 -18.20
C GLN A 158 -8.80 28.53 -16.94
N LYS A 159 -9.26 27.27 -17.00
CA LYS A 159 -9.21 26.34 -15.88
C LYS A 159 -8.10 25.31 -16.10
N PRO A 160 -7.23 25.06 -15.09
CA PRO A 160 -6.20 24.05 -15.21
C PRO A 160 -6.78 22.68 -15.53
N TRP A 161 -6.14 22.00 -16.49
CA TRP A 161 -6.38 20.61 -16.87
C TRP A 161 -7.77 20.31 -17.42
N THR A 162 -8.57 21.31 -17.80
CA THR A 162 -9.85 21.09 -18.51
C THR A 162 -9.67 20.97 -20.02
N LYS A 163 -8.49 21.32 -20.54
CA LYS A 163 -8.07 21.12 -21.92
C LYS A 163 -6.55 21.03 -21.94
N ILE A 164 -5.99 20.21 -22.82
CA ILE A 164 -4.53 20.06 -22.96
C ILE A 164 -4.10 20.24 -24.41
N GLU A 165 -2.83 20.54 -24.59
CA GLU A 165 -2.15 20.47 -25.89
C GLU A 165 -0.88 19.62 -25.79
N LYS A 166 -0.59 18.90 -26.88
CA LYS A 166 0.63 18.10 -27.05
C LYS A 166 1.81 19.05 -27.27
N VAL A 167 2.83 18.95 -26.43
CA VAL A 167 4.03 19.82 -26.46
C VAL A 167 5.19 19.14 -27.16
N GLU A 168 5.48 17.89 -26.78
CA GLU A 168 6.64 17.15 -27.28
C GLU A 168 6.33 15.65 -27.23
N VAL A 169 6.70 14.92 -28.28
CA VAL A 169 6.78 13.45 -28.27
C VAL A 169 8.25 13.08 -28.15
N PHE A 170 8.61 12.44 -27.04
CA PHE A 170 9.95 11.98 -26.77
C PHE A 170 10.05 10.48 -27.01
N ASP A 171 10.60 10.12 -28.17
CA ASP A 171 10.80 8.75 -28.62
C ASP A 171 12.28 8.43 -28.92
N ALA A 172 13.15 9.43 -28.91
CA ALA A 172 14.54 9.36 -29.39
C ALA A 172 15.36 8.18 -28.83
N PRO A 173 15.40 7.91 -27.51
CA PRO A 173 16.19 6.78 -26.99
C PRO A 173 15.55 5.42 -27.27
N PHE A 174 14.26 5.36 -27.62
CA PHE A 174 13.55 4.11 -27.91
C PHE A 174 13.62 3.72 -29.40
N ARG A 175 14.17 4.58 -30.26
CA ARG A 175 14.25 4.31 -31.70
C ARG A 175 15.24 3.18 -31.96
N GLY A 176 14.83 2.19 -32.75
CA GLY A 176 15.61 1.00 -33.04
C GLY A 176 15.30 -0.19 -32.13
N ASP A 177 14.72 0.07 -30.95
CA ASP A 177 14.09 -0.98 -30.15
C ASP A 177 12.69 -1.29 -30.68
N THR A 178 12.33 -2.57 -30.66
CA THR A 178 10.97 -3.00 -30.95
C THR A 178 10.18 -3.10 -29.66
N ALA A 179 9.05 -2.39 -29.58
CA ALA A 179 8.00 -2.67 -28.61
C ALA A 179 7.21 -3.91 -29.07
N GLY A 180 7.20 -4.95 -28.23
CA GLY A 180 6.48 -6.19 -28.49
C GLY A 180 4.96 -5.98 -28.53
N LEU A 181 4.22 -7.04 -28.87
CA LEU A 181 2.76 -7.02 -28.70
C LEU A 181 2.36 -6.95 -27.22
N ALA A 182 3.23 -7.43 -26.35
CA ALA A 182 3.27 -7.21 -24.91
C ALA A 182 4.71 -6.77 -24.53
N HIS A 183 4.95 -6.48 -23.25
CA HIS A 183 6.26 -6.05 -22.72
C HIS A 183 6.71 -4.69 -23.28
N GLN A 184 5.86 -3.68 -23.09
CA GLN A 184 6.01 -2.34 -23.63
C GLN A 184 6.51 -1.37 -22.54
N ILE A 185 6.44 -0.07 -22.77
CA ILE A 185 6.62 0.94 -21.72
C ILE A 185 5.46 0.90 -20.71
N GLY A 186 5.79 0.98 -19.42
CA GLY A 186 4.84 0.87 -18.31
C GLY A 186 4.39 2.20 -17.72
N HIS A 187 3.96 2.17 -16.45
CA HIS A 187 3.59 3.36 -15.69
C HIS A 187 4.80 4.26 -15.39
N CYS A 188 4.53 5.54 -15.16
CA CYS A 188 5.54 6.53 -14.79
C CYS A 188 5.21 7.21 -13.46
N PHE A 189 6.23 7.70 -12.76
CA PHE A 189 6.07 8.70 -11.72
C PHE A 189 7.15 9.77 -11.83
N VAL A 190 6.92 10.93 -11.22
CA VAL A 190 7.91 12.00 -11.10
C VAL A 190 8.33 12.14 -9.64
N ASP A 191 9.63 12.08 -9.38
CA ASP A 191 10.19 12.23 -8.03
C ASP A 191 10.32 13.72 -7.62
N PRO A 192 10.57 14.00 -6.32
CA PRO A 192 10.75 15.38 -5.85
C PRO A 192 11.94 16.13 -6.48
N ASN A 193 12.88 15.42 -7.11
CA ASN A 193 14.02 16.00 -7.82
C ASN A 193 13.71 16.28 -9.30
N ASN A 194 12.45 16.16 -9.72
CA ASN A 194 12.00 16.32 -11.09
C ASN A 194 12.64 15.31 -12.06
N HIS A 195 12.80 14.06 -11.62
CA HIS A 195 13.07 12.95 -12.51
C HIS A 195 11.80 12.17 -12.82
N ILE A 196 11.57 11.87 -14.09
CA ILE A 196 10.62 10.88 -14.56
C ILE A 196 11.27 9.51 -14.44
N TRP A 197 10.57 8.59 -13.80
CA TRP A 197 10.92 7.18 -13.71
C TRP A 197 9.91 6.37 -14.50
N VAL A 198 10.39 5.40 -15.28
CA VAL A 198 9.53 4.54 -16.11
C VAL A 198 10.18 3.19 -16.36
N GLY A 199 9.40 2.12 -16.27
CA GLY A 199 9.82 0.77 -16.66
C GLY A 199 9.54 0.49 -18.13
N THR A 200 10.41 -0.26 -18.77
CA THR A 200 10.25 -0.75 -20.14
C THR A 200 10.44 -2.26 -20.18
N GLY A 201 9.48 -2.98 -20.76
CA GLY A 201 9.60 -4.41 -20.97
C GLY A 201 10.69 -4.76 -21.99
N ASP A 202 11.07 -6.03 -22.03
CA ASP A 202 12.16 -6.56 -22.87
C ASP A 202 11.81 -6.60 -24.37
N GLY A 203 10.61 -6.17 -24.75
CA GLY A 203 10.12 -6.20 -26.13
C GLY A 203 10.06 -7.62 -26.71
N GLN A 204 9.92 -8.64 -25.85
CA GLN A 204 10.00 -10.06 -26.19
C GLN A 204 11.42 -10.52 -26.61
N SER A 205 12.45 -9.78 -26.19
CA SER A 205 13.85 -10.10 -26.42
C SER A 205 14.65 -9.99 -25.12
N TRP A 206 14.74 -11.10 -24.38
CA TRP A 206 15.46 -11.15 -23.10
C TRP A 206 16.92 -10.70 -23.23
N THR A 207 17.60 -10.98 -24.35
CA THR A 207 19.01 -10.55 -24.56
C THR A 207 19.14 -9.03 -24.61
N SER A 208 18.12 -8.32 -25.08
CA SER A 208 18.10 -6.85 -25.11
C SER A 208 18.02 -6.26 -23.70
N SER A 209 17.45 -6.99 -22.74
CA SER A 209 17.39 -6.56 -21.33
C SER A 209 18.79 -6.33 -20.72
N HIS A 210 19.81 -7.04 -21.21
CA HIS A 210 21.21 -6.93 -20.78
C HIS A 210 22.08 -6.01 -21.64
N LYS A 211 21.50 -5.38 -22.67
CA LYS A 211 22.22 -4.47 -23.56
C LYS A 211 22.05 -3.02 -23.14
N LYS A 212 23.14 -2.24 -23.13
CA LYS A 212 23.13 -0.81 -22.78
C LYS A 212 22.70 0.08 -23.95
N ASP A 213 22.91 -0.38 -25.17
CA ASP A 213 22.45 0.26 -26.41
C ASP A 213 20.96 0.00 -26.71
N SER A 214 20.20 -0.52 -25.74
CA SER A 214 18.77 -0.75 -25.82
C SER A 214 18.07 -0.23 -24.56
N THR A 215 16.86 0.30 -24.74
CA THR A 215 15.92 0.66 -23.67
C THR A 215 15.01 -0.48 -23.26
N ASN A 216 15.00 -1.62 -23.95
CA ASN A 216 14.14 -2.75 -23.59
C ASN A 216 14.64 -3.44 -22.30
N GLY A 217 13.72 -3.79 -21.40
CA GLY A 217 14.01 -4.52 -20.15
C GLY A 217 14.76 -3.68 -19.11
N LYS A 218 14.35 -2.42 -18.94
CA LYS A 218 15.06 -1.41 -18.12
C LYS A 218 14.13 -0.72 -17.13
N LEU A 219 14.73 -0.21 -16.05
CA LEU A 219 14.20 0.93 -15.32
C LEU A 219 14.94 2.17 -15.80
N LEU A 220 14.23 3.11 -16.40
CA LEU A 220 14.78 4.35 -16.94
C LEU A 220 14.52 5.52 -15.99
N ARG A 221 15.49 6.45 -15.94
CA ARG A 221 15.40 7.70 -15.19
C ARG A 221 15.86 8.87 -16.06
N MET A 222 15.01 9.88 -16.20
CA MET A 222 15.27 11.08 -17.01
C MET A 222 14.81 12.35 -16.29
N LYS A 223 15.35 13.52 -16.63
CA LYS A 223 14.81 14.80 -16.12
C LYS A 223 13.48 15.11 -16.81
N VAL A 224 12.65 15.97 -16.22
CA VAL A 224 11.36 16.41 -16.81
C VAL A 224 11.49 17.07 -18.18
N ASP A 225 12.67 17.60 -18.53
CA ASP A 225 13.01 18.16 -19.84
C ASP A 225 13.54 17.11 -20.85
N PHE A 226 13.46 15.83 -20.49
CA PHE A 226 13.99 14.65 -21.20
C PHE A 226 15.51 14.60 -21.35
N SER A 227 16.28 15.48 -20.68
CA SER A 227 17.73 15.30 -20.59
C SER A 227 18.09 14.16 -19.63
N GLN A 228 19.30 13.62 -19.79
CA GLN A 228 19.83 12.57 -18.92
C GLN A 228 20.30 13.18 -17.59
N PRO A 229 19.95 12.60 -16.44
CA PRO A 229 20.59 12.91 -15.16
C PRO A 229 22.06 12.51 -15.19
N GLU A 230 22.95 13.43 -14.84
CA GLU A 230 24.40 13.21 -14.73
C GLU A 230 24.71 12.12 -13.69
N THR A 231 23.81 11.92 -12.74
CA THR A 231 23.92 10.89 -11.71
C THR A 231 23.48 9.50 -12.20
N ASN A 232 23.06 9.31 -13.46
CA ASN A 232 22.79 7.98 -14.01
C ASN A 232 24.08 7.16 -14.18
N PRO A 233 24.03 5.82 -14.03
CA PRO A 233 25.21 4.96 -14.07
C PRO A 233 25.95 4.96 -15.41
N PHE A 234 25.27 5.20 -16.53
CA PHE A 234 25.87 5.14 -17.87
C PHE A 234 25.67 6.44 -18.66
N TYR A 235 25.65 7.58 -17.96
CA TYR A 235 25.46 8.92 -18.53
C TYR A 235 26.38 9.20 -19.74
N THR A 236 25.82 9.76 -20.81
CA THR A 236 26.58 10.21 -22.00
C THR A 236 26.36 11.68 -22.34
N GLY A 237 25.30 12.29 -21.81
CA GLY A 237 24.89 13.66 -22.10
C GLY A 237 24.12 13.83 -23.42
N LYS A 238 23.95 12.76 -24.21
CA LYS A 238 23.25 12.82 -25.51
C LYS A 238 21.85 12.23 -25.41
N LYS A 239 20.82 13.02 -25.69
CA LYS A 239 19.41 12.58 -25.61
C LYS A 239 19.04 11.38 -26.50
N THR A 240 19.84 11.12 -27.54
CA THR A 240 19.67 10.00 -28.45
C THR A 240 20.23 8.69 -27.92
N ASP A 241 21.13 8.73 -26.93
CA ASP A 241 21.82 7.54 -26.45
C ASP A 241 20.96 6.84 -25.38
N PRO A 242 20.51 5.59 -25.61
CA PRO A 242 19.64 4.89 -24.67
C PRO A 242 20.33 4.64 -23.32
N GLN A 243 21.63 4.30 -23.33
CA GLN A 243 22.37 3.93 -22.13
C GLN A 243 22.33 5.00 -21.04
N GLY A 244 22.35 6.29 -21.40
CA GLY A 244 22.41 7.36 -20.42
C GLY A 244 21.09 7.57 -19.66
N TYR A 245 20.02 6.87 -20.02
CA TYR A 245 18.75 6.84 -19.29
C TYR A 245 18.61 5.65 -18.34
N ILE A 246 19.44 4.61 -18.47
CA ILE A 246 19.31 3.38 -17.69
C ILE A 246 19.68 3.66 -16.23
N TYR A 247 18.78 3.31 -15.30
CA TYR A 247 19.08 3.23 -13.87
C TYR A 247 19.35 1.79 -13.43
N SER A 248 18.52 0.83 -13.86
CA SER A 248 18.71 -0.61 -13.69
C SER A 248 18.32 -1.35 -14.97
N MET A 249 18.84 -2.56 -15.17
CA MET A 249 18.65 -3.37 -16.38
C MET A 249 18.43 -4.86 -16.07
N GLY A 250 18.19 -5.70 -17.07
CA GLY A 250 17.97 -7.13 -16.86
C GLY A 250 16.56 -7.47 -16.34
N LEU A 251 15.57 -6.68 -16.74
CA LEU A 251 14.15 -6.84 -16.38
C LEU A 251 13.35 -7.43 -17.54
N ARG A 252 12.22 -8.10 -17.23
CA ARG A 252 11.34 -8.67 -18.26
C ARG A 252 10.22 -7.72 -18.66
N ASN A 253 9.38 -7.34 -17.71
CA ASN A 253 8.21 -6.51 -17.92
C ASN A 253 7.84 -5.74 -16.63
N PRO A 254 8.64 -4.69 -16.30
CA PRO A 254 8.53 -3.92 -15.05
C PRO A 254 7.46 -2.82 -15.12
N PHE A 255 6.19 -3.20 -15.26
CA PHE A 255 5.08 -2.23 -15.41
C PHE A 255 4.78 -1.45 -14.12
N ALA A 256 4.96 -2.09 -12.99
CA ALA A 256 4.62 -1.56 -11.68
C ALA A 256 5.88 -1.05 -10.97
N ILE A 257 5.97 0.27 -10.79
CA ILE A 257 7.09 0.94 -10.11
C ILE A 257 6.58 1.94 -9.07
N ALA A 258 7.23 2.01 -7.91
CA ALA A 258 6.86 2.95 -6.86
C ALA A 258 8.09 3.46 -6.11
N ARG A 259 8.03 4.71 -5.64
CA ARG A 259 9.04 5.31 -4.76
C ARG A 259 8.52 5.34 -3.32
N SER A 260 9.31 4.86 -2.37
CA SER A 260 9.01 4.99 -0.94
C SER A 260 9.24 6.40 -0.41
N GLU A 261 8.80 6.65 0.83
CA GLU A 261 9.06 7.92 1.53
C GLU A 261 10.57 8.16 1.78
N GLY A 262 11.36 7.10 2.01
CA GLY A 262 12.82 7.20 2.15
C GLY A 262 13.56 7.38 0.82
N GLY A 263 12.85 7.22 -0.29
CA GLY A 263 13.34 7.53 -1.63
C GLY A 263 13.92 6.37 -2.41
N GLU A 264 13.74 5.15 -1.90
CA GLU A 264 14.01 3.93 -2.63
C GLU A 264 12.95 3.71 -3.70
N VAL A 265 13.34 3.09 -4.82
CA VAL A 265 12.43 2.73 -5.91
C VAL A 265 12.27 1.21 -5.92
N TYR A 266 11.04 0.75 -6.01
CA TYR A 266 10.67 -0.65 -6.07
C TYR A 266 10.08 -0.97 -7.43
N ILE A 267 10.30 -2.20 -7.89
CA ILE A 267 9.84 -2.70 -9.18
C ILE A 267 9.13 -4.03 -8.96
N ALA A 268 7.88 -4.15 -9.40
CA ALA A 268 7.24 -5.45 -9.56
C ALA A 268 7.32 -5.83 -11.06
N ASP A 269 8.06 -6.90 -11.33
CA ASP A 269 8.45 -7.35 -12.66
C ASP A 269 7.70 -8.63 -13.02
N ASN A 270 6.90 -8.59 -14.08
CA ASN A 270 6.06 -9.71 -14.50
C ASN A 270 6.95 -10.77 -15.14
N GLY A 271 6.91 -12.01 -14.68
CA GLY A 271 7.64 -13.14 -15.29
C GLY A 271 6.76 -14.01 -16.19
N PRO A 272 7.28 -15.16 -16.66
CA PRO A 272 6.51 -16.09 -17.47
C PRO A 272 5.36 -16.73 -16.69
N GLU A 273 5.67 -17.32 -15.53
CA GLU A 273 4.69 -17.97 -14.65
C GLU A 273 4.76 -17.47 -13.21
N ILE A 274 5.88 -16.87 -12.83
CA ILE A 274 6.14 -16.28 -11.51
C ILE A 274 6.56 -14.83 -11.69
N ASP A 275 6.15 -13.95 -10.79
CA ASP A 275 6.60 -12.56 -10.82
C ASP A 275 7.64 -12.32 -9.71
N ARG A 276 8.30 -11.16 -9.71
CA ARG A 276 9.23 -10.78 -8.63
C ARG A 276 9.06 -9.33 -8.21
N LEU A 277 9.34 -9.06 -6.94
CA LEU A 277 9.48 -7.73 -6.37
C LEU A 277 10.97 -7.44 -6.13
N LEU A 278 11.44 -6.31 -6.65
CA LEU A 278 12.82 -5.86 -6.58
C LEU A 278 12.90 -4.50 -5.91
N LYS A 279 14.05 -4.22 -5.30
CA LYS A 279 14.52 -2.86 -5.02
C LYS A 279 15.42 -2.45 -6.19
N ALA A 280 15.17 -1.28 -6.78
CA ALA A 280 15.99 -0.77 -7.86
C ALA A 280 17.39 -0.41 -7.35
N GLU A 281 18.41 -0.88 -8.06
CA GLU A 281 19.80 -0.63 -7.72
C GLU A 281 20.52 0.05 -8.87
N ARG A 282 21.30 1.11 -8.54
CA ARG A 282 21.98 1.93 -9.54
C ARG A 282 23.01 1.11 -10.31
N GLY A 283 22.78 0.94 -11.61
CA GLY A 283 23.65 0.22 -12.53
C GLY A 283 23.52 -1.30 -12.46
N ALA A 284 22.61 -1.83 -11.64
CA ALA A 284 22.41 -3.27 -11.50
C ALA A 284 21.84 -3.89 -12.78
N ASP A 285 22.32 -5.10 -13.07
CA ASP A 285 21.83 -5.98 -14.13
C ASP A 285 21.20 -7.21 -13.49
N PHE A 286 19.87 -7.25 -13.48
CA PHE A 286 19.10 -8.35 -12.90
C PHE A 286 19.12 -9.56 -13.84
N PRO A 287 19.08 -10.80 -13.35
CA PRO A 287 19.52 -11.95 -14.15
C PRO A 287 18.48 -12.50 -15.17
N TRP A 288 17.56 -11.68 -15.69
CA TRP A 288 16.47 -12.14 -16.59
C TRP A 288 16.99 -12.85 -17.85
N ASP A 289 16.84 -14.17 -17.91
CA ASP A 289 17.38 -15.02 -18.97
C ASP A 289 16.32 -15.80 -19.77
N ASN A 290 15.07 -15.33 -19.74
CA ASN A 290 13.91 -16.02 -20.29
C ASN A 290 13.41 -17.25 -19.51
N THR A 291 13.80 -17.41 -18.25
CA THR A 291 13.39 -18.56 -17.42
C THR A 291 12.73 -18.14 -16.10
N ASN A 292 11.91 -19.02 -15.52
CA ASN A 292 11.39 -18.79 -14.16
C ASN A 292 12.51 -18.71 -13.11
N PRO A 293 13.54 -19.59 -13.10
CA PRO A 293 14.65 -19.50 -12.15
C PRO A 293 15.33 -18.12 -12.09
N SER A 294 15.54 -17.42 -13.21
CA SER A 294 16.13 -16.07 -13.14
C SER A 294 15.27 -15.05 -12.39
N MET A 295 13.96 -15.27 -12.31
CA MET A 295 13.06 -14.41 -11.56
C MET A 295 13.25 -14.53 -10.03
N THR A 296 13.88 -15.60 -9.53
CA THR A 296 14.05 -15.85 -8.09
C THR A 296 15.35 -15.29 -7.50
N TYR A 297 16.30 -14.87 -8.35
CA TYR A 297 17.60 -14.35 -7.92
C TYR A 297 17.58 -12.81 -7.79
N ASN A 298 18.35 -12.30 -6.83
CA ASN A 298 18.51 -10.86 -6.53
C ASN A 298 17.16 -10.12 -6.38
N ASN A 299 16.18 -10.79 -5.78
CA ASN A 299 14.87 -10.21 -5.51
C ASN A 299 14.61 -10.09 -4.01
N MET A 300 13.61 -9.27 -3.66
CA MET A 300 13.11 -9.16 -2.29
C MET A 300 12.03 -10.18 -1.99
N MET A 301 11.25 -10.55 -3.01
CA MET A 301 10.16 -11.49 -2.92
C MET A 301 9.83 -12.04 -4.31
N THR A 302 9.47 -13.32 -4.37
CA THR A 302 8.91 -13.97 -5.56
C THR A 302 7.43 -14.17 -5.35
N PHE A 303 6.62 -13.85 -6.36
CA PHE A 303 5.21 -14.25 -6.41
C PHE A 303 5.14 -15.66 -7.04
N PRO A 304 4.81 -16.72 -6.27
CA PRO A 304 4.90 -18.10 -6.74
C PRO A 304 3.90 -18.45 -7.85
N LYS A 305 2.92 -17.57 -8.09
CA LYS A 305 2.05 -17.55 -9.25
C LYS A 305 1.97 -16.12 -9.74
N SER A 306 2.06 -15.94 -11.05
CA SER A 306 1.96 -14.61 -11.66
C SER A 306 0.64 -13.95 -11.27
N VAL A 307 0.76 -12.79 -10.64
CA VAL A 307 -0.35 -11.90 -10.26
C VAL A 307 -0.58 -10.83 -11.32
N GLY A 308 0.36 -10.67 -12.25
CA GLY A 308 0.29 -9.68 -13.31
C GLY A 308 0.40 -8.24 -12.80
N PRO A 309 1.47 -7.81 -12.09
CA PRO A 309 1.60 -6.44 -11.60
C PRO A 309 1.47 -5.41 -12.75
N ALA A 310 0.42 -4.60 -12.70
CA ALA A 310 0.13 -3.57 -13.69
C ALA A 310 0.59 -2.18 -13.20
N ASP A 311 0.34 -1.87 -11.93
CA ASP A 311 0.77 -0.62 -11.29
C ASP A 311 1.05 -0.85 -9.80
N MET A 312 1.82 0.06 -9.19
CA MET A 312 2.18 -0.01 -7.78
C MET A 312 2.33 1.38 -7.18
N ILE A 313 1.87 1.54 -5.93
CA ILE A 313 2.07 2.75 -5.14
C ILE A 313 2.66 2.39 -3.77
N TYR A 314 3.35 3.35 -3.15
CA TYR A 314 3.76 3.25 -1.75
C TYR A 314 2.84 4.11 -0.88
N VAL A 315 2.38 3.56 0.25
CA VAL A 315 1.56 4.29 1.22
C VAL A 315 2.45 4.80 2.38
N PRO A 316 2.67 6.12 2.54
CA PRO A 316 3.51 6.68 3.59
C PRO A 316 3.09 6.30 5.00
N LYS A 317 4.03 6.32 5.95
CA LYS A 317 3.76 5.92 7.35
C LYS A 317 2.81 6.85 8.08
N ASN A 318 2.61 8.08 7.57
CA ASN A 318 1.67 9.05 8.10
C ASN A 318 0.32 9.11 7.35
N HIS A 319 0.08 8.23 6.37
CA HIS A 319 -1.11 8.27 5.53
C HIS A 319 -2.41 7.99 6.31
N LYS A 320 -3.58 8.45 5.84
CA LYS A 320 -4.87 8.22 6.53
C LYS A 320 -5.37 6.77 6.44
N LEU A 321 -4.93 6.01 5.44
CA LEU A 321 -5.19 4.56 5.32
C LEU A 321 -4.29 3.77 6.28
N VAL A 322 -4.67 3.75 7.56
CA VAL A 322 -3.81 3.28 8.67
C VAL A 322 -3.25 1.87 8.44
N SER A 323 -4.09 0.92 8.04
CA SER A 323 -3.69 -0.48 7.85
C SER A 323 -2.70 -0.69 6.68
N LEU A 324 -2.58 0.27 5.77
CA LEU A 324 -1.68 0.20 4.59
C LEU A 324 -0.39 1.00 4.77
N ARG A 325 -0.20 1.72 5.88
CA ARG A 325 1.03 2.49 6.15
C ARG A 325 2.28 1.64 5.99
N GLY A 326 3.27 2.13 5.25
CA GLY A 326 4.51 1.41 4.98
C GLY A 326 4.39 0.24 4.00
N HIS A 327 3.27 0.09 3.29
CA HIS A 327 3.09 -0.96 2.31
C HIS A 327 3.29 -0.45 0.88
N LEU A 328 3.81 -1.33 0.04
CA LEU A 328 3.57 -1.27 -1.40
C LEU A 328 2.20 -1.86 -1.68
N VAL A 329 1.36 -1.16 -2.43
CA VAL A 329 0.06 -1.66 -2.89
C VAL A 329 0.14 -1.87 -4.39
N ILE A 330 -0.16 -3.09 -4.84
CA ILE A 330 0.02 -3.54 -6.22
C ILE A 330 -1.33 -3.85 -6.84
N ALA A 331 -1.58 -3.30 -8.03
CA ALA A 331 -2.68 -3.70 -8.89
C ALA A 331 -2.29 -4.98 -9.65
N ALA A 332 -2.97 -6.07 -9.35
CA ALA A 332 -2.71 -7.39 -9.91
C ALA A 332 -3.74 -7.70 -11.01
N SER A 333 -3.33 -7.56 -12.27
CA SER A 333 -4.20 -7.67 -13.45
C SER A 333 -4.58 -9.10 -13.82
N HIS A 334 -3.77 -10.12 -13.51
CA HIS A 334 -4.10 -11.51 -13.87
C HIS A 334 -5.14 -12.15 -12.95
N ILE A 335 -5.31 -11.59 -11.77
CA ILE A 335 -6.18 -12.12 -10.71
C ILE A 335 -7.19 -11.08 -10.21
N THR A 336 -7.19 -9.89 -10.81
CA THR A 336 -8.14 -8.81 -10.50
C THR A 336 -8.13 -8.44 -9.02
N SER A 337 -6.97 -8.08 -8.48
CA SER A 337 -6.81 -7.93 -7.03
C SER A 337 -5.96 -6.74 -6.67
N LEU A 338 -6.11 -6.26 -5.42
CA LEU A 338 -5.13 -5.38 -4.78
C LEU A 338 -4.38 -6.17 -3.72
N LEU A 339 -3.07 -6.21 -3.85
CA LEU A 339 -2.17 -6.86 -2.90
C LEU A 339 -1.37 -5.81 -2.14
N ALA A 340 -1.29 -5.94 -0.82
CA ALA A 340 -0.42 -5.12 0.02
C ALA A 340 0.81 -5.92 0.46
N VAL A 341 2.00 -5.34 0.28
CA VAL A 341 3.29 -5.92 0.68
C VAL A 341 3.95 -4.97 1.68
N PRO A 342 4.11 -5.36 2.96
CA PRO A 342 4.77 -4.52 3.96
C PRO A 342 6.28 -4.44 3.68
N ILE A 343 6.82 -3.23 3.62
CA ILE A 343 8.24 -3.00 3.32
C ILE A 343 8.93 -2.09 4.33
N ASP A 344 10.24 -2.24 4.42
CA ASP A 344 11.16 -1.28 5.01
C ASP A 344 12.35 -1.07 4.06
N ASP A 345 12.75 0.19 3.86
CA ASP A 345 13.80 0.55 2.89
C ASP A 345 15.14 -0.15 3.15
N LYS A 346 15.41 -0.53 4.40
CA LYS A 346 16.65 -1.21 4.80
C LYS A 346 16.49 -2.71 4.90
N LYS A 347 15.35 -3.19 5.40
CA LYS A 347 15.12 -4.63 5.66
C LYS A 347 14.47 -5.37 4.48
N GLY A 348 13.91 -4.67 3.51
CA GLY A 348 13.18 -5.28 2.41
C GLY A 348 11.73 -5.59 2.78
N VAL A 349 11.22 -6.78 2.41
CA VAL A 349 9.88 -7.23 2.82
C VAL A 349 9.92 -7.66 4.29
N VAL A 350 9.09 -7.03 5.12
CA VAL A 350 9.13 -7.20 6.59
C VAL A 350 7.96 -7.98 7.18
N GLY A 351 7.08 -8.51 6.32
CA GLY A 351 5.91 -9.25 6.76
C GLY A 351 5.21 -9.98 5.61
N GLU A 352 4.18 -10.73 5.96
CA GLU A 352 3.37 -11.48 5.00
C GLU A 352 2.54 -10.52 4.12
N PRO A 353 2.59 -10.65 2.79
CA PRO A 353 1.65 -9.95 1.92
C PRO A 353 0.21 -10.37 2.17
N TRP A 354 -0.73 -9.48 1.92
CA TRP A 354 -2.14 -9.73 2.20
C TRP A 354 -3.06 -9.05 1.18
N TRP A 355 -4.21 -9.67 0.96
CA TRP A 355 -5.18 -9.20 -0.01
C TRP A 355 -6.02 -8.04 0.55
N VAL A 356 -6.01 -6.91 -0.16
CA VAL A 356 -6.86 -5.76 0.15
C VAL A 356 -8.21 -5.89 -0.54
N VAL A 357 -8.19 -6.31 -1.81
CA VAL A 357 -9.38 -6.54 -2.64
C VAL A 357 -9.18 -7.83 -3.44
N LEU A 358 -10.22 -8.66 -3.46
CA LEU A 358 -10.34 -9.89 -4.23
C LEU A 358 -11.66 -9.89 -5.01
N PRO A 359 -11.77 -10.57 -6.15
CA PRO A 359 -13.04 -10.79 -6.81
C PRO A 359 -13.91 -11.76 -5.99
N SER A 360 -15.22 -11.50 -5.83
CA SER A 360 -16.12 -12.43 -5.12
C SER A 360 -16.45 -13.67 -5.94
N GLN A 361 -16.51 -13.51 -7.26
CA GLN A 361 -16.56 -14.57 -8.25
C GLN A 361 -15.78 -14.09 -9.49
N TYR A 362 -15.00 -14.98 -10.09
CA TYR A 362 -14.54 -14.75 -11.46
C TYR A 362 -15.80 -14.93 -12.31
N GLU A 363 -16.45 -13.86 -12.75
CA GLU A 363 -17.64 -13.98 -13.60
C GLU A 363 -17.24 -14.80 -14.83
N GLU A 364 -17.86 -15.97 -15.02
CA GLU A 364 -17.50 -16.89 -16.12
C GLU A 364 -17.60 -16.21 -17.51
N GLU A 365 -18.33 -15.10 -17.60
CA GLU A 365 -18.59 -14.29 -18.79
C GLU A 365 -17.82 -12.96 -18.86
N ARG A 366 -17.23 -12.46 -17.76
CA ARG A 366 -16.58 -11.13 -17.73
C ARG A 366 -15.23 -11.16 -17.01
N ARG A 367 -14.24 -10.55 -17.64
CA ARG A 367 -12.94 -10.27 -17.03
C ARG A 367 -12.87 -8.81 -16.62
N GLN A 368 -12.35 -8.56 -15.43
CA GLN A 368 -12.02 -7.23 -14.94
C GLN A 368 -10.54 -7.22 -14.59
N ASP A 369 -9.77 -6.22 -14.98
CA ASP A 369 -8.33 -6.18 -14.68
C ASP A 369 -8.00 -4.83 -14.03
N PHE A 370 -7.43 -4.84 -12.83
CA PHE A 370 -6.92 -3.60 -12.22
C PHE A 370 -5.65 -3.18 -12.96
N THR A 371 -5.63 -1.94 -13.43
CA THR A 371 -4.63 -1.43 -14.37
C THR A 371 -3.78 -0.30 -13.81
N GLY A 372 -4.35 0.56 -12.95
CA GLY A 372 -3.67 1.78 -12.50
C GLY A 372 -4.09 2.20 -11.10
N LEU A 373 -3.17 2.83 -10.38
CA LEU A 373 -3.34 3.24 -8.99
C LEU A 373 -2.92 4.70 -8.79
N ALA A 374 -3.65 5.42 -7.94
CA ALA A 374 -3.20 6.71 -7.43
C ALA A 374 -3.53 6.87 -5.95
N LEU A 375 -2.55 7.31 -5.16
CA LEU A 375 -2.72 7.56 -3.74
C LEU A 375 -3.28 8.97 -3.51
N GLY A 376 -4.57 9.05 -3.16
CA GLY A 376 -5.20 10.27 -2.65
C GLY A 376 -4.98 10.45 -1.15
N GLU A 377 -5.31 11.62 -0.61
CA GLU A 377 -5.06 11.98 0.80
C GLU A 377 -5.68 10.98 1.81
N ASP A 378 -6.82 10.41 1.48
CA ASP A 378 -7.60 9.50 2.32
C ASP A 378 -7.99 8.19 1.64
N SER A 379 -7.42 7.90 0.46
CA SER A 379 -7.93 6.83 -0.39
C SER A 379 -6.94 6.35 -1.44
N ILE A 380 -7.22 5.21 -2.06
CA ILE A 380 -6.54 4.79 -3.29
C ILE A 380 -7.56 4.78 -4.42
N TYR A 381 -7.28 5.53 -5.48
CA TYR A 381 -8.03 5.48 -6.74
C TYR A 381 -7.51 4.33 -7.60
N ILE A 382 -8.41 3.61 -8.26
CA ILE A 382 -8.11 2.39 -9.00
C ILE A 382 -8.79 2.47 -10.36
N SER A 383 -8.01 2.43 -11.43
CA SER A 383 -8.55 2.18 -12.78
C SER A 383 -8.57 0.69 -13.06
N HIS A 384 -9.52 0.29 -13.88
CA HIS A 384 -9.64 -1.10 -14.31
C HIS A 384 -10.26 -1.19 -15.70
N ILE A 385 -9.97 -2.26 -16.42
CA ILE A 385 -10.64 -2.56 -17.69
C ILE A 385 -11.67 -3.64 -17.43
N ARG A 386 -12.87 -3.48 -18.01
CA ARG A 386 -13.92 -4.50 -18.01
C ARG A 386 -14.11 -4.99 -19.43
N MET A 387 -14.15 -6.30 -19.61
CA MET A 387 -14.32 -6.93 -20.92
C MET A 387 -15.18 -8.19 -20.82
N ARG A 388 -15.92 -8.48 -21.89
CA ARG A 388 -16.61 -9.76 -22.02
C ARG A 388 -15.65 -10.84 -22.50
N LYS A 389 -15.90 -12.08 -22.11
CA LYS A 389 -15.06 -13.22 -22.49
C LYS A 389 -15.09 -13.53 -23.99
N ASP A 390 -16.21 -13.25 -24.66
CA ASP A 390 -16.37 -13.35 -26.12
C ASP A 390 -15.77 -12.16 -26.89
N GLY A 391 -15.20 -11.19 -26.17
CA GLY A 391 -14.62 -9.97 -26.72
C GLY A 391 -15.52 -8.75 -26.55
N GLY A 392 -14.87 -7.59 -26.47
CA GLY A 392 -15.53 -6.30 -26.36
C GLY A 392 -15.39 -5.67 -24.98
N LEU A 393 -15.10 -4.38 -25.01
CA LEU A 393 -14.87 -3.53 -23.85
C LEU A 393 -16.20 -3.08 -23.27
N LEU A 394 -16.27 -3.02 -21.93
CA LEU A 394 -17.41 -2.51 -21.19
C LEU A 394 -17.03 -1.20 -20.50
N PRO A 395 -18.00 -0.30 -20.24
CA PRO A 395 -17.75 0.86 -19.41
C PRO A 395 -17.18 0.46 -18.05
N ALA A 396 -16.07 1.08 -17.67
CA ALA A 396 -15.35 0.77 -16.45
C ALA A 396 -15.15 2.07 -15.65
N PRO A 397 -15.83 2.24 -14.51
CA PRO A 397 -15.63 3.43 -13.69
C PRO A 397 -14.25 3.41 -13.02
N VAL A 398 -13.78 4.57 -12.56
CA VAL A 398 -12.70 4.61 -11.57
C VAL A 398 -13.29 4.24 -10.21
N LEU A 399 -12.66 3.27 -9.55
CA LEU A 399 -13.00 2.85 -8.19
C LEU A 399 -12.15 3.63 -7.18
N LYS A 400 -12.63 3.71 -5.94
CA LYS A 400 -11.95 4.36 -4.83
C LYS A 400 -12.03 3.47 -3.60
N LEU A 401 -10.87 3.06 -3.10
CA LEU A 401 -10.72 2.37 -1.83
C LEU A 401 -10.63 3.41 -0.72
N VAL A 402 -11.60 3.40 0.19
CA VAL A 402 -11.70 4.30 1.34
C VAL A 402 -11.69 3.49 2.64
N PRO A 403 -11.45 4.11 3.81
CA PRO A 403 -11.69 3.45 5.10
C PRO A 403 -13.10 2.84 5.15
N GLY A 404 -13.21 1.61 5.65
CA GLY A 404 -14.47 0.86 5.63
C GLY A 404 -15.53 1.50 6.52
N LYS A 405 -16.84 1.31 6.28
CA LYS A 405 -17.91 1.93 7.10
C LYS A 405 -17.70 1.76 8.61
N ILE A 406 -17.30 0.56 9.05
CA ILE A 406 -16.97 0.25 10.46
C ILE A 406 -15.73 1.04 10.92
N GLN A 407 -14.75 1.27 10.06
CA GLN A 407 -13.53 2.04 10.35
C GLN A 407 -13.69 3.55 10.11
N ALA A 408 -14.70 4.00 9.36
CA ALA A 408 -15.05 5.41 9.19
C ALA A 408 -15.84 5.92 10.41
N GLU A 409 -16.70 5.08 10.99
CA GLU A 409 -17.32 5.30 12.31
C GLU A 409 -16.33 5.03 13.47
N LYS A 410 -15.32 4.19 13.25
CA LYS A 410 -14.20 3.94 14.19
C LYS A 410 -12.88 4.54 13.70
N MET A 411 -12.89 5.70 13.04
CA MET A 411 -11.65 6.42 12.71
C MET A 411 -11.12 7.11 13.98
N LYS A 412 -11.04 6.32 15.06
CA LYS A 412 -10.55 6.65 16.37
C LYS A 412 -9.06 6.33 16.32
N TYR A 413 -8.21 7.35 16.33
CA TYR A 413 -6.80 7.10 16.64
C TYR A 413 -6.75 6.32 17.97
N THR A 414 -5.98 5.22 18.02
CA THR A 414 -5.75 4.56 19.30
C THR A 414 -5.05 5.54 20.24
N GLY A 415 -5.21 5.40 21.55
CA GLY A 415 -4.52 6.29 22.49
C GLY A 415 -3.00 6.28 22.29
N GLU A 416 -2.42 5.14 21.95
CA GLU A 416 -0.99 5.04 21.56
C GLU A 416 -0.63 5.88 20.33
N GLN A 417 -1.48 5.88 19.31
CA GLN A 417 -1.27 6.69 18.11
C GLN A 417 -1.40 8.19 18.43
N LEU A 418 -2.36 8.58 19.27
CA LEU A 418 -2.52 9.96 19.71
C LEU A 418 -1.32 10.47 20.49
N ILE A 419 -0.67 9.63 21.31
CA ILE A 419 0.57 9.99 22.02
C ILE A 419 1.68 10.43 21.05
N ASN A 420 1.74 9.84 19.86
CA ASN A 420 2.72 10.21 18.84
C ASN A 420 2.24 11.41 18.00
N VAL A 421 0.99 11.41 17.54
CA VAL A 421 0.43 12.45 16.65
C VAL A 421 0.29 13.80 17.37
N LYS A 422 -0.13 13.80 18.64
CA LYS A 422 -0.28 15.01 19.46
C LYS A 422 1.04 15.44 20.13
N GLY A 423 2.13 14.71 19.89
CA GLY A 423 3.46 15.08 20.35
C GLY A 423 3.72 14.90 21.85
N CYS A 424 2.90 14.10 22.55
CA CYS A 424 2.98 13.92 24.01
C CYS A 424 4.36 13.43 24.48
N ARG A 425 5.01 12.57 23.68
CA ARG A 425 6.36 12.03 23.95
C ARG A 425 7.48 13.08 23.96
N SER A 426 7.23 14.28 23.43
CA SER A 426 8.22 15.36 23.47
C SER A 426 8.49 15.84 24.89
N CYS A 427 7.50 15.71 25.78
CA CYS A 427 7.61 16.13 27.18
C CYS A 427 7.52 14.96 28.18
N HIS A 428 6.70 13.95 27.88
CA HIS A 428 6.42 12.82 28.78
C HIS A 428 7.12 11.54 28.35
N THR A 429 7.49 10.71 29.32
CA THR A 429 7.85 9.30 29.09
C THR A 429 6.57 8.45 29.06
N VAL A 430 6.43 7.63 28.00
CA VAL A 430 5.30 6.73 27.76
C VAL A 430 5.78 5.42 27.12
N GLY A 431 5.58 4.31 27.81
CA GLY A 431 6.10 2.98 27.47
C GLY A 431 7.63 2.90 27.55
N GLY A 432 8.26 3.64 28.47
CA GLY A 432 9.72 3.74 28.61
C GLY A 432 10.41 4.60 27.55
N VAL A 433 9.65 5.34 26.72
CA VAL A 433 10.18 6.18 25.64
C VAL A 433 9.57 7.59 25.73
N GLY A 434 10.41 8.62 25.61
CA GLY A 434 9.99 10.02 25.55
C GLY A 434 10.90 10.97 26.32
N GLY A 435 10.39 12.17 26.58
CA GLY A 435 11.07 13.21 27.35
C GLY A 435 10.86 13.09 28.87
N ASN A 436 11.65 13.85 29.62
CA ASN A 436 11.57 13.99 31.07
C ASN A 436 11.25 15.44 31.49
N VAL A 437 10.71 16.24 30.58
CA VAL A 437 10.32 17.64 30.84
C VAL A 437 9.06 17.70 31.70
N ALA A 438 8.16 16.74 31.51
CA ALA A 438 6.92 16.60 32.25
C ALA A 438 6.87 15.22 32.95
N PRO A 439 5.94 15.01 33.91
CA PRO A 439 5.92 13.79 34.71
C PRO A 439 5.78 12.51 33.87
N ASN A 440 6.46 11.45 34.31
CA ASN A 440 6.39 10.13 33.67
C ASN A 440 4.95 9.58 33.72
N LEU A 441 4.40 9.20 32.56
CA LEU A 441 3.04 8.67 32.45
C LEU A 441 2.97 7.15 32.66
N ASP A 442 4.10 6.45 32.64
CA ASP A 442 4.18 5.02 33.00
C ASP A 442 3.87 4.78 34.48
N GLN A 443 4.08 5.81 35.31
CA GLN A 443 3.86 5.79 36.75
C GLN A 443 2.64 6.64 37.15
N LEU A 444 1.74 6.92 36.20
CA LEU A 444 0.58 7.76 36.44
C LEU A 444 -0.31 7.20 37.55
N ASP A 445 -0.53 5.88 37.57
CA ASP A 445 -1.44 5.22 38.51
C ASP A 445 -0.97 5.35 39.96
N SER A 446 0.27 4.93 40.22
CA SER A 446 0.88 5.00 41.56
C SER A 446 0.96 6.45 42.07
N ARG A 447 1.34 7.39 41.19
CA ARG A 447 1.45 8.81 41.53
C ARG A 447 0.11 9.43 41.92
N LEU A 448 -0.97 9.13 41.17
CA LEU A 448 -2.30 9.66 41.48
C LEU A 448 -2.88 9.08 42.76
N ASN A 449 -2.65 7.80 43.06
CA ASN A 449 -3.07 7.17 44.32
C ASN A 449 -2.49 7.88 45.54
N GLU A 450 -1.20 8.24 45.49
CA GLU A 450 -0.54 9.00 46.55
C GLU A 450 -1.05 10.45 46.60
N THR A 451 -1.20 11.08 45.44
CA THR A 451 -1.63 12.48 45.34
C THR A 451 -3.00 12.70 45.99
N PHE A 452 -4.00 11.88 45.68
CA PHE A 452 -5.37 12.05 46.19
C PHE A 452 -5.49 11.85 47.71
N LYS A 453 -4.50 11.22 48.35
CA LYS A 453 -4.46 11.01 49.81
C LYS A 453 -3.68 12.09 50.55
N SER A 454 -2.99 12.97 49.83
CA SER A 454 -2.15 14.00 50.42
C SER A 454 -2.96 15.19 50.94
N SER A 455 -2.54 15.75 52.08
CA SER A 455 -3.09 17.02 52.58
C SER A 455 -2.82 18.19 51.63
N GLU A 456 -1.72 18.13 50.89
CA GLU A 456 -1.36 19.12 49.86
C GLU A 456 -2.39 19.15 48.72
N PHE A 457 -2.89 17.99 48.29
CA PHE A 457 -3.93 17.93 47.26
C PHE A 457 -5.23 18.62 47.70
N LEU A 458 -5.68 18.40 48.94
CA LEU A 458 -6.88 19.06 49.49
C LEU A 458 -6.69 20.58 49.60
N LYS A 459 -5.48 21.01 49.94
CA LYS A 459 -5.11 22.43 49.95
C LYS A 459 -5.17 23.03 48.53
N THR A 460 -4.60 22.36 47.53
CA THR A 460 -4.68 22.78 46.12
C THR A 460 -6.11 22.88 45.62
N VAL A 461 -6.98 21.92 45.97
CA VAL A 461 -8.41 21.99 45.62
C VAL A 461 -9.05 23.27 46.17
N LYS A 462 -8.81 23.58 47.45
CA LYS A 462 -9.33 24.78 48.10
C LYS A 462 -8.77 26.08 47.53
N GLU A 463 -7.47 26.11 47.21
CA GLU A 463 -6.85 27.27 46.56
C GLU A 463 -7.47 27.54 45.19
N MET A 464 -7.74 26.47 44.42
CA MET A 464 -8.34 26.59 43.10
C MET A 464 -9.79 27.06 43.12
N GLU A 465 -10.55 26.92 44.22
CA GLU A 465 -11.90 27.50 44.33
C GLU A 465 -11.88 29.03 44.18
N SER A 466 -10.79 29.67 44.61
CA SER A 466 -10.58 31.12 44.56
C SER A 466 -10.03 31.65 43.22
N TYR A 467 -9.65 30.77 42.29
CA TYR A 467 -9.06 31.15 41.00
C TYR A 467 -10.14 31.41 39.93
N LEU A 468 -10.81 32.56 40.02
CA LEU A 468 -11.98 32.92 39.19
C LEU A 468 -11.69 33.09 37.69
N ASP A 469 -10.42 33.27 37.31
CA ASP A 469 -9.99 33.51 35.92
C ASP A 469 -9.95 32.21 35.07
N GLU A 470 -10.28 31.05 35.64
CA GLU A 470 -10.38 29.80 34.89
C GLU A 470 -11.63 29.75 34.01
N PRO A 471 -11.50 29.48 32.69
CA PRO A 471 -12.66 29.24 31.84
C PRO A 471 -13.48 28.05 32.33
N GLU A 472 -14.82 28.21 32.36
CA GLU A 472 -15.75 27.22 32.94
C GLU A 472 -15.47 26.91 34.44
N HIS A 473 -15.00 27.90 35.23
CA HIS A 473 -14.64 27.76 36.65
C HIS A 473 -15.58 26.87 37.49
N SER A 474 -16.90 27.11 37.40
CA SER A 474 -17.91 26.35 38.15
C SER A 474 -17.86 24.84 37.84
N LYS A 475 -17.74 24.49 36.55
CA LYS A 475 -17.65 23.10 36.09
C LYS A 475 -16.38 22.43 36.65
N TRP A 476 -15.24 23.12 36.63
CA TRP A 476 -14.00 22.55 37.14
C TRP A 476 -14.00 22.39 38.66
N ASN A 477 -14.64 23.31 39.41
CA ASN A 477 -14.81 23.17 40.85
C ASN A 477 -15.69 21.96 41.23
N GLU A 478 -16.75 21.68 40.47
CA GLU A 478 -17.54 20.46 40.67
C GLU A 478 -16.70 19.19 40.49
N VAL A 479 -15.81 19.18 39.50
CA VAL A 479 -14.89 18.05 39.29
C VAL A 479 -13.88 17.94 40.43
N ARG A 480 -13.31 19.06 40.89
CA ARG A 480 -12.38 19.09 42.04
C ARG A 480 -13.03 18.56 43.31
N ALA A 481 -14.27 18.95 43.59
CA ALA A 481 -15.04 18.46 44.72
C ALA A 481 -15.22 16.93 44.66
N LYS A 482 -15.52 16.37 43.48
CA LYS A 482 -15.58 14.91 43.27
C LYS A 482 -14.24 14.21 43.50
N LEU A 483 -13.13 14.81 43.07
CA LEU A 483 -11.79 14.26 43.34
C LEU A 483 -11.44 14.28 44.84
N ALA A 484 -11.90 15.30 45.58
CA ALA A 484 -11.70 15.44 47.01
C ALA A 484 -12.62 14.55 47.87
N ASP A 485 -13.73 14.05 47.32
CA ASP A 485 -14.68 13.19 48.05
C ASP A 485 -14.01 11.86 48.48
N PRO A 486 -13.86 11.57 49.78
CA PRO A 486 -13.23 10.35 50.26
C PRO A 486 -14.01 9.07 49.88
N ASN A 487 -15.30 9.19 49.53
CA ASN A 487 -16.16 8.05 49.22
C ASN A 487 -16.15 7.67 47.73
N LEU A 488 -15.55 8.48 46.85
CA LEU A 488 -15.44 8.15 45.43
C LEU A 488 -14.31 7.13 45.20
N GLU A 489 -14.61 6.06 44.46
CA GLU A 489 -13.64 5.01 44.11
C GLU A 489 -12.38 5.58 43.42
N GLU A 490 -11.20 5.06 43.79
CA GLU A 490 -9.91 5.54 43.29
C GLU A 490 -9.80 5.45 41.74
N SER A 491 -10.37 4.40 41.13
CA SER A 491 -10.42 4.26 39.67
C SER A 491 -11.21 5.40 38.99
N LYS A 492 -12.37 5.75 39.55
CA LYS A 492 -13.20 6.86 39.05
C LYS A 492 -12.52 8.21 39.23
N LYS A 493 -11.79 8.41 40.33
CA LYS A 493 -10.98 9.61 40.53
C LYS A 493 -9.88 9.76 39.47
N LYS A 494 -9.21 8.67 39.10
CA LYS A 494 -8.18 8.67 38.05
C LYS A 494 -8.75 9.02 36.69
N GLU A 495 -9.85 8.38 36.29
CA GLU A 495 -10.51 8.68 35.03
C GLU A 495 -10.94 10.15 34.95
N LEU A 496 -11.58 10.67 36.01
CA LEU A 496 -11.96 12.08 36.11
C LEU A 496 -10.74 13.00 35.97
N TYR A 497 -9.65 12.70 36.67
CA TYR A 497 -8.44 13.51 36.62
C TYR A 497 -7.81 13.52 35.21
N ILE A 498 -7.66 12.35 34.58
CA ILE A 498 -7.05 12.21 33.26
C ILE A 498 -7.87 12.99 32.22
N VAL A 499 -9.19 12.78 32.18
CA VAL A 499 -10.09 13.49 31.26
C VAL A 499 -10.02 14.99 31.48
N SER A 500 -10.04 15.44 32.73
CA SER A 500 -10.02 16.87 33.07
C SER A 500 -8.69 17.53 32.69
N LYS A 501 -7.56 16.84 32.85
CA LYS A 501 -6.26 17.34 32.40
C LYS A 501 -6.12 17.40 30.88
N LEU A 502 -6.71 16.46 30.15
CA LEU A 502 -6.72 16.46 28.69
C LEU A 502 -7.61 17.57 28.12
N GLN A 503 -8.73 17.88 28.79
CA GLN A 503 -9.64 18.96 28.42
C GLN A 503 -9.11 20.35 28.82
N ASN A 504 -8.49 20.44 30.00
CA ASN A 504 -7.93 21.66 30.55
C ASN A 504 -6.52 21.38 31.11
N PRO A 505 -5.45 21.62 30.32
CA PRO A 505 -4.07 21.40 30.74
C PRO A 505 -3.66 22.17 32.00
N LYS A 506 -4.40 23.22 32.37
CA LYS A 506 -4.19 24.04 33.58
C LYS A 506 -5.05 23.61 34.77
N PHE A 507 -5.92 22.61 34.62
CA PHE A 507 -6.77 22.08 35.70
C PHE A 507 -5.92 21.67 36.93
N LEU A 508 -6.14 22.24 38.12
CA LEU A 508 -5.30 22.06 39.34
C LEU A 508 -3.87 22.65 39.30
N ASN A 509 -3.44 23.26 38.20
CA ASN A 509 -2.14 23.95 38.12
C ASN A 509 -2.19 25.09 37.08
N PRO A 510 -2.52 26.34 37.49
CA PRO A 510 -2.67 27.48 36.59
C PRO A 510 -1.41 27.84 35.78
N VAL A 511 -0.22 27.50 36.30
CA VAL A 511 1.08 27.78 35.67
C VAL A 511 1.61 26.59 34.85
N SER A 512 0.78 25.56 34.63
CA SER A 512 1.13 24.41 33.79
C SER A 512 1.58 24.84 32.39
N GLY A 513 2.77 24.38 31.98
CA GLY A 513 3.31 24.56 30.63
C GLY A 513 2.79 23.57 29.59
N MET A 514 1.86 22.68 29.97
CA MET A 514 1.27 21.71 29.03
C MET A 514 0.40 22.46 28.00
N PRO A 515 0.66 22.29 26.68
CA PRO A 515 -0.09 22.98 25.65
C PRO A 515 -1.53 22.46 25.56
N ASN A 516 -2.45 23.30 25.10
CA ASN A 516 -3.79 22.84 24.73
C ASN A 516 -3.71 22.09 23.39
N LEU A 517 -4.03 20.81 23.42
CA LEU A 517 -3.94 19.90 22.27
C LEU A 517 -5.20 19.91 21.40
N ASN A 518 -6.23 20.70 21.75
CA ASN A 518 -7.52 20.81 21.06
C ASN A 518 -8.11 19.42 20.74
N LEU A 519 -8.16 18.56 21.75
CA LEU A 519 -8.64 17.19 21.61
C LEU A 519 -10.16 17.17 21.51
N ASN A 520 -10.70 16.36 20.59
CA ASN A 520 -12.14 16.11 20.54
C ASN A 520 -12.54 15.05 21.60
N PRO A 521 -13.85 14.88 21.90
CA PRO A 521 -14.31 13.93 22.93
C PRO A 521 -13.84 12.47 22.71
N GLU A 522 -13.76 12.02 21.47
CA GLU A 522 -13.34 10.65 21.12
C GLU A 522 -11.83 10.45 21.32
N GLU A 523 -11.02 11.46 20.99
CA GLU A 523 -9.57 11.46 21.24
C GLU A 523 -9.27 11.45 22.74
N ILE A 524 -10.04 12.20 23.53
CA ILE A 524 -9.93 12.21 25.00
C ILE A 524 -10.23 10.83 25.57
N GLU A 525 -11.28 10.18 25.08
CA GLU A 525 -11.65 8.83 25.53
C GLU A 525 -10.56 7.80 25.16
N SER A 526 -10.05 7.83 23.93
CA SER A 526 -8.94 6.96 23.50
C SER A 526 -7.67 7.15 24.33
N LEU A 527 -7.29 8.39 24.60
CA LEU A 527 -6.13 8.70 25.43
C LEU A 527 -6.34 8.27 26.88
N LYS A 528 -7.54 8.47 27.43
CA LYS A 528 -7.90 8.02 28.78
C LYS A 528 -7.75 6.50 28.91
N ASP A 529 -8.32 5.73 27.99
CA ASP A 529 -8.25 4.26 28.03
C ASP A 529 -6.79 3.78 27.98
N PHE A 530 -6.00 4.31 27.04
CA PHE A 530 -4.60 3.94 26.87
C PHE A 530 -3.71 4.34 28.05
N LEU A 531 -3.87 5.56 28.58
CA LEU A 531 -3.08 6.02 29.73
C LEU A 531 -3.39 5.20 30.98
N THR A 532 -4.64 4.78 31.15
CA THR A 532 -5.05 3.89 32.23
C THR A 532 -4.37 2.52 32.07
N GLU A 533 -4.38 1.94 30.86
CA GLU A 533 -3.75 0.65 30.56
C GLU A 533 -2.23 0.65 30.78
N VAL A 534 -1.51 1.64 30.21
CA VAL A 534 -0.05 1.76 30.33
C VAL A 534 0.37 1.93 31.79
N SER A 535 -0.39 2.69 32.57
CA SER A 535 -0.10 2.95 33.97
C SER A 535 -0.35 1.75 34.89
N GLY A 536 -1.17 0.78 34.46
CA GLY A 536 -1.48 -0.45 35.19
C GLY A 536 -0.49 -1.60 34.99
N GLY A 537 0.57 -1.41 34.18
CA GLY A 537 1.62 -2.42 33.96
C GLY A 537 1.27 -3.53 32.96
N ALA A 538 0.11 -3.49 32.32
CA ALA A 538 -0.30 -4.42 31.27
C ALA A 538 0.13 -3.88 29.89
N VAL A 539 1.41 -4.04 29.51
CA VAL A 539 1.86 -3.62 28.17
C VAL A 539 2.14 -4.83 27.29
N ARG A 540 1.34 -5.00 26.23
CA ARG A 540 1.66 -5.82 25.07
C ARG A 540 2.33 -4.95 24.00
N PHE A 541 3.53 -5.31 23.58
CA PHE A 541 4.27 -4.64 22.51
C PHE A 541 4.11 -5.42 21.22
N GLN A 542 3.54 -4.83 20.16
CA GLN A 542 3.31 -5.51 18.87
C GLN A 542 2.54 -6.85 19.01
N GLY A 543 1.63 -6.94 19.99
CA GLY A 543 0.88 -8.16 20.29
C GLY A 543 1.64 -9.21 21.10
N LEU A 544 2.85 -8.91 21.56
CA LEU A 544 3.71 -9.79 22.35
C LEU A 544 3.83 -9.32 23.81
N ASP A 545 3.92 -10.26 24.74
CA ASP A 545 4.20 -9.97 26.14
C ASP A 545 5.66 -9.49 26.33
N ARG A 546 5.97 -8.78 27.42
CA ARG A 546 7.30 -8.15 27.66
C ARG A 546 8.48 -9.12 27.50
N TRP A 547 8.30 -10.38 27.89
CA TRP A 547 9.34 -11.42 27.79
C TRP A 547 9.50 -11.94 26.34
N GLU A 548 8.41 -12.06 25.58
CA GLU A 548 8.40 -12.44 24.17
C GLU A 548 9.08 -11.37 23.31
N TYR A 549 8.79 -10.11 23.57
CA TYR A 549 9.47 -8.98 22.93
C TYR A 549 10.98 -8.98 23.21
N SER A 550 11.39 -9.28 24.46
CA SER A 550 12.80 -9.39 24.82
C SER A 550 13.50 -10.56 24.12
N LEU A 551 12.81 -11.68 23.90
CA LEU A 551 13.33 -12.83 23.17
C LEU A 551 13.51 -12.52 21.68
N VAL A 552 12.49 -11.97 21.03
CA VAL A 552 12.55 -11.58 19.61
C VAL A 552 13.69 -10.59 19.38
N LYS A 553 13.87 -9.61 20.27
CA LYS A 553 14.96 -8.64 20.18
C LYS A 553 16.34 -9.27 20.36
N GLN A 554 16.48 -10.30 21.21
CA GLN A 554 17.74 -11.06 21.31
C GLN A 554 18.03 -11.89 20.05
N PHE A 555 17.01 -12.46 19.40
CA PHE A 555 17.16 -13.18 18.13
C PHE A 555 17.57 -12.26 16.98
N GLU A 556 16.99 -11.05 16.89
CA GLU A 556 17.36 -10.07 15.86
C GLU A 556 18.77 -9.49 16.06
N GLN A 557 19.23 -9.33 17.31
CA GLN A 557 20.49 -8.66 17.61
C GLN A 557 21.71 -9.62 17.69
N ASN A 558 21.50 -10.94 17.75
CA ASN A 558 22.58 -11.92 17.86
C ASN A 558 22.46 -13.07 16.84
N PRO A 559 22.89 -12.86 15.58
CA PRO A 559 22.76 -13.87 14.51
C PRO A 559 23.50 -15.18 14.80
N ARG A 560 24.54 -15.15 15.66
CA ARG A 560 25.28 -16.36 16.08
C ARG A 560 24.43 -17.32 16.92
N ILE A 561 23.56 -16.80 17.78
CA ILE A 561 22.68 -17.62 18.63
C ILE A 561 21.58 -18.27 17.77
N SER A 562 21.03 -17.51 16.82
CA SER A 562 20.04 -18.00 15.85
C SER A 562 20.56 -19.16 14.99
N LEU A 563 21.84 -19.07 14.57
CA LEU A 563 22.48 -20.12 13.79
C LEU A 563 22.68 -21.42 14.59
N ILE A 564 23.09 -21.31 15.86
CA ILE A 564 23.29 -22.46 16.75
C ILE A 564 21.96 -23.16 17.04
N LEU A 565 20.89 -22.41 17.34
CA LEU A 565 19.57 -22.98 17.61
C LEU A 565 18.96 -23.64 16.37
N SER A 566 19.12 -23.03 15.18
CA SER A 566 18.70 -23.62 13.92
C SER A 566 19.43 -24.93 13.61
N LEU A 567 20.73 -25.00 13.93
CA LEU A 567 21.53 -26.21 13.79
C LEU A 567 21.04 -27.31 14.74
N ILE A 568 20.79 -26.98 16.01
CA ILE A 568 20.27 -27.91 17.02
C ILE A 568 18.89 -28.44 16.60
N LEU A 569 17.98 -27.57 16.16
CA LEU A 569 16.68 -27.96 15.63
C LEU A 569 16.82 -28.88 14.42
N GLY A 570 17.71 -28.57 13.47
CA GLY A 570 18.00 -29.42 12.32
C GLY A 570 18.52 -30.81 12.71
N ILE A 571 19.42 -30.89 13.70
CA ILE A 571 19.94 -32.16 14.23
C ILE A 571 18.82 -32.95 14.93
N VAL A 572 17.99 -32.30 15.76
CA VAL A 572 16.87 -32.94 16.44
C VAL A 572 15.86 -33.48 15.42
N PHE A 573 15.51 -32.70 14.39
CA PHE A 573 14.65 -33.16 13.29
C PHE A 573 15.31 -34.27 12.47
N GLY A 574 16.62 -34.26 12.26
CA GLY A 574 17.34 -35.35 11.59
C GLY A 574 17.32 -36.66 12.39
N ILE A 575 17.57 -36.59 13.70
CA ILE A 575 17.65 -37.77 14.58
C ILE A 575 16.26 -38.33 14.86
N TYR A 576 15.27 -37.48 15.15
CA TYR A 576 13.95 -37.89 15.61
C TYR A 576 12.84 -37.77 14.56
N GLY A 577 13.11 -37.17 13.40
CA GLY A 577 12.12 -36.91 12.35
C GLY A 577 11.39 -38.15 11.86
N LYS A 578 12.08 -39.30 11.74
CA LYS A 578 11.45 -40.58 11.39
C LYS A 578 10.44 -41.05 12.45
N ARG A 579 10.73 -40.83 13.74
CA ARG A 579 9.83 -41.20 14.85
C ARG A 579 8.63 -40.25 14.92
N ILE A 580 8.87 -38.95 14.73
CA ILE A 580 7.82 -37.92 14.68
C ILE A 580 6.87 -38.17 13.49
N TYR A 581 7.42 -38.47 12.31
CA TYR A 581 6.65 -38.83 11.12
C TYR A 581 5.83 -40.10 11.33
N GLY A 582 6.42 -41.14 11.94
CA GLY A 582 5.70 -42.37 12.29
C GLY A 582 4.53 -42.12 13.24
N PHE A 583 4.74 -41.28 14.27
CA PHE A 583 3.70 -40.91 15.23
C PHE A 583 2.56 -40.11 14.58
N LEU A 584 2.89 -39.14 13.72
CA LEU A 584 1.90 -38.36 12.96
C LEU A 584 1.11 -39.23 11.99
N LYS A 585 1.76 -40.15 11.28
CA LYS A 585 1.10 -41.07 10.35
C LYS A 585 0.07 -41.96 11.08
N ILE A 586 0.41 -42.46 12.26
CA ILE A 586 -0.51 -43.27 13.10
C ILE A 586 -1.69 -42.42 13.56
N ARG A 587 -1.46 -41.19 14.04
CA ARG A 587 -2.52 -40.25 14.45
C ARG A 587 -3.48 -39.93 13.30
N ILE A 588 -2.95 -39.68 12.11
CA ILE A 588 -3.74 -39.41 10.89
C ILE A 588 -4.57 -40.64 10.52
N GLN A 589 -4.01 -41.86 10.58
CA GLN A 589 -4.76 -43.08 10.30
C GLN A 589 -5.89 -43.33 11.32
N ILE A 590 -5.66 -43.04 12.60
CA ILE A 590 -6.70 -43.12 13.66
C ILE A 590 -7.81 -42.10 13.42
N LEU A 591 -7.47 -40.88 12.98
CA LEU A 591 -8.44 -39.86 12.61
C LEU A 591 -9.29 -40.28 11.41
N ILE A 592 -8.66 -40.82 10.35
CA ILE A 592 -9.36 -41.33 9.16
C ILE A 592 -10.27 -42.50 9.51
N SER A 593 -9.87 -43.39 10.43
CA SER A 593 -10.72 -44.53 10.85
C SER A 593 -11.91 -44.10 11.70
N ARG A 594 -11.82 -42.98 12.43
CA ARG A 594 -12.94 -42.38 13.17
C ARG A 594 -13.95 -41.71 12.23
N PHE A 595 -13.47 -41.02 11.21
CA PHE A 595 -14.32 -40.39 10.17
C PHE A 595 -15.05 -41.39 9.26
N ARG A 596 -14.60 -42.65 9.18
CA ARG A 596 -15.30 -43.72 8.45
C ARG A 596 -16.36 -44.45 9.27
N LYS A 597 -16.45 -44.19 10.59
CA LYS A 597 -17.43 -44.80 11.51
C LYS A 597 -18.54 -43.83 11.96
N SER A 598 -18.40 -42.54 11.67
CA SER A 598 -19.49 -41.55 11.66
C SER A 598 -20.06 -41.46 10.25
#